data_AF-A0A955J480-F1
#
_entry.id   AF-A0A955J480-F1
#
_cell.length_a   1.000
_cell.length_b   1.000
_cell.length_c   1.000
_cell.angle_alpha   90.00
_cell.angle_beta   90.00
_cell.angle_gamma   90.00
#
_symmetry.space_group_name_H-M   'P 1'
#
loop_
_entity.id
_entity.type
_entity.pdbx_description
1 polymer ?
#
loop_
_entity_poly.entity_id
_entity_poly.type
_entity_poly.pdbx_seq_one_letter_code
_entity_poly.pdbx_strand_id
1 'polypeptide(L)' 'MTRLPAAKRREQLLDTAVVLFAERGYGGATTAELARAAGVTEPIIYRHFKSKR' A
#
# COMPACT_ATOMS: atom_id res chain seq x y z
N MET A 1 9.78 7.88 -17.01
CA MET A 1 9.51 7.31 -15.67
C MET A 1 9.24 5.83 -15.81
N THR A 2 10.18 4.98 -15.41
CA THR A 2 10.13 3.52 -15.65
C THR A 2 9.20 2.86 -14.64
N ARG A 3 8.31 1.98 -15.09
CA ARG A 3 7.39 1.23 -14.21
C ARG A 3 8.21 0.40 -13.21
N LEU A 4 7.95 0.55 -11.91
CA LEU A 4 8.59 -0.31 -10.90
C LEU A 4 8.26 -1.79 -11.19
N PRO A 5 9.25 -2.70 -11.04
CA PRO A 5 8.99 -4.14 -11.02
C PRO A 5 7.97 -4.51 -9.93
N ALA A 6 7.16 -5.53 -10.20
CA ALA A 6 6.07 -5.93 -9.29
C ALA A 6 6.55 -6.27 -7.86
N ALA A 7 7.73 -6.88 -7.72
CA ALA A 7 8.33 -7.20 -6.42
C ALA A 7 8.68 -5.93 -5.63
N LYS A 8 9.39 -4.98 -6.25
CA LYS A 8 9.73 -3.68 -5.62
C LYS A 8 8.50 -2.87 -5.25
N ARG A 9 7.45 -2.94 -6.07
CA ARG A 9 6.17 -2.29 -5.75
C ARG A 9 5.50 -2.91 -4.53
N ARG A 10 5.57 -4.23 -4.41
CA ARG A 10 5.02 -4.93 -3.25
C ARG A 10 5.77 -4.55 -1.97
N GLU A 11 7.10 -4.46 -2.01
CA GLU A 11 7.92 -3.98 -0.88
C GLU A 11 7.55 -2.55 -0.50
N GLN A 12 7.52 -1.63 -1.46
CA GLN A 12 7.11 -0.23 -1.25
C GLN A 12 5.75 -0.13 -0.54
N LEU A 13 4.76 -0.94 -0.98
CA LEU A 13 3.43 -0.96 -0.38
C LEU A 13 3.46 -1.48 1.06
N LEU A 14 4.31 -2.46 1.38
CA LEU A 14 4.47 -2.96 2.76
C LEU A 14 5.12 -1.91 3.66
N ASP A 15 6.21 -1.29 3.22
CA ASP A 15 6.91 -0.26 3.99
C ASP A 15 5.97 0.92 4.30
N THR A 16 5.20 1.35 3.29
CA THR A 16 4.20 2.41 3.44
C THR A 16 3.07 1.98 4.40
N ALA A 17 2.61 0.73 4.32
CA ALA A 17 1.56 0.22 5.19
C ALA A 17 2.03 0.15 6.65
N VAL A 18 3.28 -0.26 6.90
CA VAL A 18 3.86 -0.31 8.26
C VAL A 18 3.84 1.08 8.91
N VAL A 19 4.30 2.11 8.19
CA VAL A 19 4.28 3.49 8.70
C VAL A 19 2.86 3.96 8.96
N LEU A 20 1.95 3.73 8.00
CA LEU A 20 0.56 4.15 8.13
C LEU A 20 -0.15 3.46 9.31
N PHE A 21 0.13 2.18 9.53
CA PHE A 21 -0.44 1.42 10.65
C PHE A 21 0.17 1.83 11.99
N ALA A 22 1.45 2.21 12.02
CA ALA A 22 2.10 2.73 13.23
C ALA A 22 1.50 4.08 13.65
N GLU A 23 1.18 4.95 12.70
CA GLU A 23 0.63 6.29 12.99
C GLU A 23 -0.87 6.27 13.35
N ARG A 24 -1.67 5.41 12.71
CA ARG A 24 -3.14 5.44 12.81
C ARG A 24 -3.77 4.23 13.49
N GLY A 25 -2.95 3.24 13.84
CA GLY A 25 -3.43 1.93 14.23
C GLY A 25 -4.01 1.15 13.05
N TYR A 26 -4.09 -0.17 13.22
CA TYR A 26 -4.54 -1.09 12.18
C TYR A 26 -5.99 -0.83 11.69
N GLY A 27 -6.87 -0.45 12.62
CA GLY A 27 -8.29 -0.17 12.34
C GLY A 27 -8.52 1.18 11.65
N GLY A 28 -7.66 2.17 11.90
CA GLY A 28 -7.83 3.54 11.40
C GLY A 28 -7.25 3.79 10.00
N ALA A 29 -6.33 2.94 9.55
CA ALA A 29 -5.76 3.04 8.20
C ALA A 29 -6.67 2.40 7.14
N THR A 30 -6.73 2.94 5.93
CA THR A 30 -7.50 2.33 4.82
C THR A 30 -6.62 2.02 3.61
N THR A 31 -7.10 1.15 2.71
CA THR A 31 -6.43 0.87 1.42
C THR A 31 -6.33 2.13 0.55
N ALA A 32 -7.32 3.01 0.61
CA ALA A 32 -7.33 4.29 -0.09
C ALA A 32 -6.20 5.22 0.40
N GLU A 33 -5.97 5.27 1.70
CA GLU A 33 -4.88 6.05 2.29
C GLU A 33 -3.51 5.46 1.98
N LEU A 34 -3.40 4.13 2.01
CA LEU A 34 -2.19 3.43 1.57
C LEU A 34 -1.88 3.73 0.10
N ALA A 35 -2.90 3.73 -0.76
CA ALA A 35 -2.74 4.03 -2.19
C ALA A 35 -2.22 5.46 -2.39
N ARG A 36 -2.84 6.42 -1.68
CA ARG A 36 -2.43 7.83 -1.69
C ARG A 36 -1.00 8.00 -1.19
N ALA A 37 -0.64 7.36 -0.07
CA ALA A 37 0.69 7.44 0.52
C ALA A 37 1.78 6.80 -0.36
N ALA A 38 1.46 5.69 -1.03
CA ALA A 38 2.39 5.00 -1.92
C ALA A 38 2.42 5.59 -3.35
N GLY A 39 1.60 6.61 -3.65
CA GLY A 39 1.53 7.23 -4.98
C GLY A 39 0.99 6.28 -6.05
N VAL A 40 0.07 5.39 -5.69
CA VAL A 40 -0.56 4.41 -6.59
C VAL A 40 -2.08 4.53 -6.56
N THR A 41 -2.75 3.88 -7.51
CA THR A 41 -4.20 3.73 -7.47
C THR A 41 -4.58 2.54 -6.60
N GLU A 42 -5.76 2.60 -5.96
CA GLU A 42 -6.25 1.54 -5.09
C GLU A 42 -6.34 0.15 -5.77
N PRO A 43 -6.73 0.01 -7.06
CA PRO A 43 -6.70 -1.27 -7.78
C PRO A 43 -5.33 -1.95 -7.82
N ILE A 44 -4.22 -1.18 -7.77
CA ILE A 44 -2.87 -1.75 -7.72
C ILE A 44 -2.66 -2.52 -6.41
N ILE A 45 -3.22 -2.03 -5.30
CA ILE A 45 -3.12 -2.72 -4.01
C ILE A 45 -3.85 -4.05 -4.09
N TYR A 46 -5.07 -4.09 -4.62
CA TYR A 46 -5.85 -5.33 -4.78
C TYR A 46 -5.18 -6.36 -5.70
N ARG A 47 -4.35 -5.91 -6.65
CA ARG A 47 -3.53 -6.80 -7.49
C ARG A 47 -2.38 -7.46 -6.73
N HIS A 48 -1.86 -6.80 -5.69
CA HIS A 48 -0.75 -7.31 -4.88
C HIS A 48 -1.21 -8.01 -3.60
N PHE A 49 -2.36 -7.62 -3.04
CA PHE A 49 -2.92 -8.12 -1.79
C PHE A 49 -4.41 -8.38 -1.99
N LYS A 50 -4.85 -9.62 -1.77
CA LYS A 50 -6.25 -10.02 -1.99
C LYS A 50 -7.24 -9.35 -1.02
N SER A 51 -6.75 -8.89 0.13
CA SER A 51 -7.57 -8.37 1.21
C SER A 51 -6.71 -7.56 2.17
N LYS A 52 -7.35 -6.63 2.90
CA LYS A 52 -6.73 -5.89 4.03
C LYS A 52 -6.68 -6.74 5.31
N ARG A 53 -7.43 -7.85 5.38
CA ARG A 53 -7.33 -8.90 6.41
C ARG A 53 -6.28 -9.93 6.05
#